data_AF-A0A439KBW2-F1
#
_entry.id   AF-A0A439KBW2-F1
#
_cell.length_a   1.000
_cell.length_b   1.000
_cell.length_c   1.000
_cell.angle_alpha   90.00
_cell.angle_beta   90.00
_cell.angle_gamma   90.00
#
_symmetry.space_group_name_H-M   'P 1'
#
loop_
_entity.id
_entity.type
_entity.pdbx_description
1 polymer ?
#
loop_
_entity_poly.entity_id
_entity_poly.type
_entity_poly.pdbx_seq_one_letter_code
_entity_poly.pdbx_strand_id
1 'polypeptide(L)'
;SVTMAAIARHPDLSSLSHAARAVGGPAIRNMATVGGNLFAPAPYGDFTVALLALDATVNIDDGELPIETFLAKRESNHAIITAVGFTLPAEG
;
A
#
# COMPACT_ATOMS: atom_id res chain seq x y z
N SER A 1 10.07 0.51 8.03
CA SER A 1 9.22 0.30 6.84
C SER A 1 8.28 -0.88 7.09
N VAL A 2 7.07 -0.87 6.51
CA VAL A 2 6.10 -1.97 6.66
C VAL A 2 6.13 -2.84 5.40
N THR A 3 6.35 -4.14 5.57
CA THR A 3 6.45 -5.10 4.46
C THR A 3 5.10 -5.77 4.16
N MET A 4 4.94 -6.31 2.95
CA MET A 4 3.76 -7.09 2.58
C MET A 4 3.57 -8.31 3.49
N ALA A 5 4.67 -8.94 3.90
CA ALA A 5 4.64 -10.03 4.85
C ALA A 5 4.16 -9.61 6.24
N ALA A 6 4.48 -8.37 6.68
CA ALA A 6 3.96 -7.82 7.94
C ALA A 6 2.45 -7.55 7.83
N ILE A 7 2.00 -6.92 6.74
CA ILE A 7 0.58 -6.65 6.48
C ILE A 7 -0.22 -7.95 6.46
N ALA A 8 0.25 -8.96 5.71
CA ALA A 8 -0.44 -10.23 5.57
C ALA A 8 -0.61 -11.04 6.87
N ARG A 9 0.14 -10.69 7.93
CA ARG A 9 0.10 -11.37 9.24
C ARG A 9 -0.52 -10.51 10.33
N HIS A 10 -0.79 -9.24 10.08
CA HIS A 10 -1.35 -8.36 11.10
C HIS A 10 -2.83 -8.70 11.33
N PRO A 11 -3.26 -8.99 12.57
CA PRO A 11 -4.63 -9.43 12.85
C PRO A 11 -5.67 -8.40 12.41
N ASP A 12 -5.41 -7.12 12.68
CA ASP A 12 -6.33 -6.02 12.34
C ASP A 12 -6.39 -5.72 10.83
N LEU A 13 -5.51 -6.30 10.01
CA LEU A 13 -5.44 -6.10 8.56
C LEU A 13 -5.84 -7.36 7.77
N SER A 14 -6.62 -8.25 8.40
CA SER A 14 -7.03 -9.53 7.82
C SER A 14 -7.71 -9.39 6.45
N SER A 15 -8.50 -8.34 6.26
CA SER A 15 -9.17 -7.98 4.99
C SER A 15 -8.19 -7.70 3.84
N LEU A 16 -7.00 -7.18 4.14
CA LEU A 16 -5.93 -6.92 3.17
C LEU A 16 -4.99 -8.10 2.96
N SER A 17 -5.10 -9.14 3.79
CA SER A 17 -4.13 -10.23 3.81
C SER A 17 -4.06 -11.01 2.48
N HIS A 18 -5.19 -11.13 1.77
CA HIS A 18 -5.22 -11.77 0.45
C HIS A 18 -4.41 -10.97 -0.57
N ALA A 19 -4.69 -9.67 -0.70
CA ALA A 19 -3.97 -8.78 -1.61
C ALA A 19 -2.47 -8.74 -1.27
N ALA A 20 -2.10 -8.66 0.00
CA ALA A 20 -0.70 -8.66 0.41
C ALA A 20 0.03 -9.98 0.08
N ARG A 21 -0.67 -11.13 0.17
CA ARG A 21 -0.11 -12.45 -0.19
C ARG A 21 0.06 -12.65 -1.70
N ALA A 22 -0.68 -11.92 -2.53
CA ALA A 22 -0.56 -11.97 -3.99
C ALA A 22 0.74 -11.31 -4.50
N VAL A 23 1.40 -10.46 -3.71
CA VAL A 23 2.62 -9.75 -4.11
C VAL A 23 3.84 -10.69 -4.13
N GLY A 24 4.01 -11.43 -5.23
CA GLY A 24 5.17 -12.31 -5.45
C GLY A 24 5.33 -13.43 -4.40
N GLY A 25 6.46 -14.15 -4.42
CA GLY A 25 6.73 -15.23 -3.46
C GLY A 25 7.12 -14.76 -2.05
N PRO A 26 7.30 -15.67 -1.07
CA PRO A 26 7.64 -15.32 0.31
C PRO A 26 8.87 -14.41 0.46
N ALA A 27 9.93 -14.66 -0.32
CA ALA A 27 11.14 -13.84 -0.29
C ALA A 27 10.88 -12.40 -0.75
N ILE A 28 10.05 -12.22 -1.79
CA ILE A 28 9.65 -10.90 -2.27
C ILE A 28 8.84 -10.20 -1.20
N ARG A 29 7.80 -10.84 -0.61
CA ARG A 29 6.95 -10.20 0.41
C ARG A 29 7.67 -9.79 1.68
N ASN A 30 8.75 -10.50 2.03
CA ASN A 30 9.57 -10.15 3.20
C ASN A 30 10.37 -8.87 2.99
N MET A 31 10.58 -8.44 1.74
CA MET A 31 11.34 -7.23 1.40
C MET A 31 10.48 -6.12 0.79
N ALA A 32 9.43 -6.48 0.05
CA ALA A 32 8.50 -5.54 -0.58
C ALA A 32 7.74 -4.75 0.49
N THR A 33 7.82 -3.42 0.41
CA THR A 33 7.16 -2.50 1.35
C THR A 33 5.89 -1.93 0.75
N VAL A 34 4.97 -1.48 1.61
CA VAL A 34 3.75 -0.80 1.14
C VAL A 34 4.06 0.47 0.35
N GLY A 35 4.98 1.32 0.84
CA GLY A 35 5.38 2.53 0.14
C GLY A 35 6.05 2.24 -1.21
N GLY A 36 6.94 1.24 -1.27
CA GLY A 36 7.54 0.83 -2.54
C GLY A 36 6.54 0.22 -3.52
N ASN A 37 5.48 -0.42 -3.02
CA ASN A 37 4.46 -1.03 -3.88
C ASN A 37 3.63 -0.01 -4.65
N LEU A 38 3.46 1.21 -4.12
CA LEU A 38 2.77 2.31 -4.80
C LEU A 38 3.43 2.73 -6.12
N PHE A 39 4.68 2.35 -6.34
CA PHE A 39 5.43 2.55 -7.58
C PHE A 39 5.66 1.26 -8.38
N ALA A 40 5.29 0.11 -7.84
CA ALA A 40 5.53 -1.17 -8.50
C ALA A 40 4.58 -1.33 -9.70
N PRO A 41 5.07 -1.73 -10.88
CA PRO A 41 4.20 -2.03 -12.01
C PRO A 41 3.45 -3.35 -11.79
N ALA A 42 2.39 -3.56 -12.57
CA ALA A 42 1.73 -4.86 -12.66
C ALA A 42 2.73 -5.95 -13.09
N PRO A 43 2.61 -7.19 -12.57
CA PRO A 43 1.55 -7.68 -11.68
C PRO A 43 1.85 -7.51 -10.17
N TYR A 44 2.96 -6.86 -9.81
CA TYR A 44 3.40 -6.80 -8.41
C TYR A 44 2.82 -5.60 -7.64
N GLY A 45 2.36 -4.56 -8.34
CA GLY A 45 1.73 -3.36 -7.78
C GLY A 45 0.28 -3.50 -7.36
N ASP A 46 -0.32 -4.68 -7.51
CA ASP A 46 -1.77 -4.88 -7.39
C ASP A 46 -2.31 -4.62 -5.97
N PHE A 47 -1.44 -4.62 -4.94
CA PHE A 47 -1.84 -4.21 -3.59
C PHE A 47 -2.28 -2.74 -3.53
N THR A 48 -1.74 -1.89 -4.40
CA THR A 48 -2.17 -0.49 -4.58
C THR A 48 -3.65 -0.38 -4.91
N VAL A 49 -4.23 -1.35 -5.64
CA VAL A 49 -5.65 -1.36 -5.99
C VAL A 49 -6.52 -1.54 -4.74
N ALA A 50 -6.08 -2.36 -3.78
CA ALA A 50 -6.80 -2.54 -2.52
C ALA A 50 -6.78 -1.25 -1.68
N LEU A 51 -5.65 -0.54 -1.66
CA LEU A 51 -5.54 0.75 -0.97
C LEU A 51 -6.39 1.83 -1.64
N LEU A 52 -6.44 1.84 -2.97
CA LEU A 52 -7.31 2.71 -3.74
C LEU A 52 -8.79 2.48 -3.40
N ALA A 53 -9.21 1.22 -3.34
CA ALA A 53 -10.58 0.85 -2.97
C ALA A 53 -10.97 1.19 -1.52
N LEU A 54 -9.99 1.44 -0.66
CA LEU A 54 -10.18 1.84 0.74
C LEU A 54 -10.08 3.36 0.95
N ASP A 55 -10.08 4.15 -0.13
CA ASP A 55 -9.91 5.60 -0.09
C ASP A 55 -8.68 6.01 0.73
N ALA A 56 -7.57 5.28 0.56
CA ALA A 56 -6.38 5.50 1.38
C ALA A 56 -5.80 6.92 1.22
N THR A 57 -5.20 7.41 2.31
CA THR A 57 -4.39 8.62 2.34
C THR A 57 -2.91 8.23 2.34
N VAL A 58 -2.11 8.92 1.55
CA VAL A 58 -0.66 8.76 1.49
C VAL A 58 -0.03 9.94 2.23
N ASN A 59 0.80 9.67 3.23
CA ASN A 59 1.57 10.69 3.92
C ASN A 59 2.95 10.75 3.28
N ILE A 60 3.35 11.96 2.90
CA ILE A 60 4.65 12.29 2.36
C ILE A 60 5.39 13.23 3.33
N ASP A 61 6.65 13.51 3.06
CA ASP A 61 7.47 14.43 3.87
C ASP A 61 6.93 15.87 3.91
N ASP A 62 6.21 16.30 2.87
CA ASP A 62 5.63 17.65 2.74
C ASP A 62 4.09 17.70 2.88
N GLY A 63 3.48 16.70 3.56
CA GLY A 63 2.04 16.69 3.86
C GLY A 63 1.36 15.35 3.60
N GLU A 64 0.06 15.36 3.36
CA GLU A 64 -0.72 14.17 3.03
C GLU A 64 -1.70 14.44 1.91
N LEU A 65 -2.00 13.41 1.12
CA LEU A 65 -2.91 13.51 -0.02
C LEU A 65 -3.66 12.18 -0.26
N PRO A 66 -4.88 12.24 -0.83
CA PRO A 66 -5.59 11.03 -1.25
C PRO A 66 -4.76 10.20 -2.24
N ILE A 67 -4.85 8.88 -2.13
CA ILE A 67 -4.08 7.94 -2.96
C ILE A 67 -4.34 8.15 -4.46
N GLU A 68 -5.57 8.49 -4.86
CA GLU A 68 -5.91 8.84 -6.25
C GLU A 68 -5.08 10.01 -6.78
N THR A 69 -4.99 11.07 -5.98
CA THR A 69 -4.22 12.27 -6.34
C THR A 69 -2.73 11.96 -6.39
N PHE A 70 -2.26 11.13 -5.45
CA PHE A 70 -0.88 10.65 -5.47
C PHE A 70 -0.56 9.86 -6.74
N LEU A 71 -1.39 8.85 -7.08
CA LEU A 71 -1.17 7.98 -8.23
C LEU A 71 -1.20 8.75 -9.56
N ALA A 72 -2.07 9.75 -9.68
CA ALA A 72 -2.13 10.63 -10.85
C ALA A 72 -0.84 11.46 -11.07
N LYS A 73 -0.06 11.70 -10.01
CA LYS A 73 1.17 12.51 -10.04
C LYS A 73 2.43 11.69 -9.75
N ARG A 74 2.33 10.37 -9.57
CA ARG A 74 3.41 9.54 -9.00
C ARG A 74 4.73 9.62 -9.76
N GLU A 75 4.67 9.73 -11.09
CA GLU A 75 5.87 9.76 -11.95
C GLU A 75 6.64 11.07 -11.86
N SER A 76 5.98 12.17 -11.47
CA SER A 76 6.60 13.48 -11.27
C SER A 76 6.79 13.85 -9.80
N ASN A 77 6.34 12.98 -8.88
CA ASN A 77 6.44 13.18 -7.45
C ASN A 77 7.77 12.63 -6.91
N HIS A 78 8.55 13.48 -6.26
CA HIS A 78 9.87 13.16 -5.69
C HIS A 78 9.85 13.06 -4.15
N ALA A 79 8.66 13.18 -3.55
CA ALA A 79 8.47 13.14 -2.11
C ALA A 79 8.69 11.74 -1.54
N ILE A 80 9.12 11.66 -0.28
CA ILE A 80 9.28 10.38 0.41
C ILE A 80 7.96 9.99 1.07
N ILE A 81 7.46 8.79 0.76
CA ILE A 81 6.29 8.22 1.44
C ILE A 81 6.66 7.80 2.86
N THR A 82 6.03 8.42 3.85
CA THR A 82 6.27 8.18 5.27
C THR A 82 5.23 7.24 5.87
N ALA A 83 3.97 7.30 5.40
CA ALA A 83 2.91 6.39 5.83
C ALA A 83 1.81 6.22 4.75
N VAL A 84 0.99 5.19 4.94
CA VAL A 84 -0.28 5.01 4.23
C VAL A 84 -1.34 4.74 5.29
N GLY A 85 -2.40 5.53 5.27
CA GLY A 85 -3.53 5.42 6.20
C GLY A 85 -4.83 5.15 5.46
N PHE A 86 -5.77 4.46 6.12
CA PHE A 86 -7.13 4.27 5.65
C PHE A 86 -8.01 3.93 6.85
N THR A 87 -9.32 4.04 6.68
CA THR A 87 -10.27 3.62 7.72
C THR A 87 -10.61 2.15 7.52
N LEU A 88 -10.54 1.36 8.58
CA LEU A 88 -10.99 -0.04 8.51
C LEU A 88 -12.48 -0.07 8.18
N PRO A 89 -12.91 -0.86 7.16
CA PRO A 89 -14.33 -1.04 6.89
C PRO A 89 -15.03 -1.61 8.13
N ALA A 90 -16.29 -1.21 8.35
CA ALA A 90 -17.12 -1.88 9.34
C ALA A 90 -17.16 -3.38 9.01
N GLU A 91 -17.12 -4.23 10.05
CA GLU A 91 -17.33 -5.66 9.85
C GLU A 91 -18.69 -5.87 9.18
N GLY A 92 -18.68 -6.58 8.04
CA GLY A 92 -19.89 -6.94 7.31
C GLY A 92 -20.66 -8.07 7.98
#